data_AF-A0A9Q8YI51-F1
#
_entry.id   AF-A0A9Q8YI51-F1
#
_cell.length_a   1.000
_cell.length_b   1.000
_cell.length_c   1.000
_cell.angle_alpha   90.00
_cell.angle_beta   90.00
_cell.angle_gamma   90.00
#
_symmetry.space_group_name_H-M   'P 1'
#
loop_
_entity.id
_entity.type
_entity.pdbx_description
1 polymer ?
#
loop_
_entity_poly.entity_id
_entity_poly.type
_entity_poly.pdbx_seq_one_letter_code
_entity_poly.pdbx_strand_id
1 'polypeptide(L)' 'MSRFTETETALFERLRALKALPDMSINDLGVGVPLTAAGFTQDEIMEVLYALEQDKFVALLPGNRLLMLKELPDG' A
#
# COMPACT_ATOMS: atom_id res chain seq x y z
N MET A 1 -3.72 -7.43 -17.54
CA MET A 1 -3.03 -7.24 -16.24
C MET A 1 -3.62 -8.24 -15.26
N SER A 2 -2.86 -8.70 -14.27
CA SER A 2 -3.42 -9.56 -13.21
C SER A 2 -4.11 -8.69 -12.17
N ARG A 3 -5.02 -9.29 -11.39
CA ARG A 3 -5.69 -8.57 -10.30
C ARG A 3 -4.70 -8.02 -9.28
N PHE A 4 -3.64 -8.78 -9.00
CA PHE A 4 -2.52 -8.34 -8.16
C PHE A 4 -1.87 -7.06 -8.69
N THR A 5 -1.50 -7.00 -9.97
CA THR A 5 -0.84 -5.81 -10.57
C THR A 5 -1.76 -4.58 -10.58
N GLU A 6 -3.06 -4.78 -10.79
CA GLU A 6 -4.05 -3.68 -10.70
C GLU A 6 -4.13 -3.12 -9.28
N THR A 7 -4.19 -4.01 -8.28
CA THR A 7 -4.22 -3.62 -6.87
C THR A 7 -2.92 -2.93 -6.45
N GLU A 8 -1.77 -3.45 -6.88
CA GLU A 8 -0.44 -2.86 -6.64
C GLU A 8 -0.34 -1.45 -7.21
N THR A 9 -0.78 -1.26 -8.45
CA THR A 9 -0.80 0.06 -9.10
C THR A 9 -1.69 1.04 -8.33
N ALA A 10 -2.92 0.64 -7.98
CA ALA A 10 -3.83 1.48 -7.21
C ALA A 10 -3.29 1.81 -5.81
N LEU A 11 -2.62 0.86 -5.17
CA LEU A 11 -1.98 1.05 -3.87
C LEU A 11 -0.85 2.09 -3.96
N PHE A 12 0.02 1.99 -4.96
CA PHE A 12 1.10 2.96 -5.17
C PHE A 12 0.57 4.35 -5.50
N GLU A 13 -0.44 4.46 -6.37
CA GLU A 13 -1.10 5.74 -6.64
C GLU A 13 -1.67 6.35 -5.35
N ARG A 14 -2.28 5.53 -4.49
CA ARG A 14 -2.82 5.99 -3.21
C ARG A 14 -1.73 6.48 -2.27
N LEU A 15 -0.62 5.74 -2.14
CA LEU A 15 0.52 6.14 -1.32
C LEU A 15 1.17 7.44 -1.85
N ARG A 16 1.28 7.61 -3.17
CA ARG A 16 1.73 8.87 -3.79
C ARG A 16 0.78 10.02 -3.50
N ALA A 17 -0.54 9.81 -3.57
CA ALA A 17 -1.54 10.82 -3.24
C ALA A 17 -1.47 11.25 -1.76
N LEU A 18 -1.06 10.34 -0.88
CA LEU A 18 -0.76 10.63 0.54
C LEU A 18 0.61 11.28 0.75
N LYS A 19 1.39 11.48 -0.32
CA LYS A 19 2.77 11.98 -0.28
C LYS A 19 3.63 11.13 0.66
N ALA A 20 3.48 9.82 0.58
CA ALA A 20 4.25 8.86 1.34
C ALA A 20 5.75 9.03 1.05
N LEU A 21 6.54 9.26 2.09
CA LEU A 21 8.00 9.39 2.03
C LEU A 21 8.64 8.29 2.89
N PRO A 22 9.90 7.90 2.62
CA PRO A 22 10.66 7.03 3.52
C PRO A 22 10.60 7.51 4.97
N ASP A 23 10.60 6.57 5.91
CA ASP A 23 10.48 6.76 7.37
C ASP A 23 9.13 7.35 7.83
N MET A 24 8.18 7.59 6.92
CA MET A 24 6.85 8.06 7.27
C MET A 24 5.95 6.89 7.68
N SER A 25 5.26 7.06 8.81
CA SER A 25 4.21 6.14 9.26
C SER A 25 2.84 6.64 8.82
N ILE A 26 2.14 5.82 8.03
CA ILE A 26 0.82 6.10 7.46
C ILE A 26 -0.20 5.19 8.12
N ASN A 27 -1.40 5.71 8.36
CA ASN A 27 -2.52 4.88 8.80
C ASN A 27 -3.01 4.04 7.61
N ASP A 28 -3.00 2.72 7.76
CA ASP A 28 -3.43 1.75 6.77
C ASP A 28 -4.91 1.96 6.36
N LEU A 29 -5.77 2.46 7.26
CA LEU A 29 -7.15 2.86 6.90
C LEU A 29 -7.18 3.98 5.86
N GLY A 30 -6.16 4.85 5.84
CA GLY A 30 -5.98 5.87 4.83
C GLY A 30 -5.73 5.29 3.43
N VAL A 31 -5.34 4.02 3.34
CA VAL A 31 -5.07 3.30 2.10
C VAL A 31 -6.19 2.31 1.79
N GLY A 32 -6.53 1.43 2.74
CA GLY A 32 -7.52 0.36 2.56
C GLY A 32 -8.92 0.88 2.24
N VAL A 33 -9.41 1.92 2.92
CA VAL A 33 -10.78 2.43 2.68
C VAL A 33 -10.97 2.95 1.25
N PRO A 34 -10.07 3.81 0.71
CA PRO A 34 -10.14 4.21 -0.70
C PRO A 34 -10.03 3.05 -1.70
N LEU A 35 -9.17 2.05 -1.45
CA LEU A 35 -9.03 0.90 -2.35
C LEU A 35 -10.29 0.02 -2.32
N THR A 36 -10.88 -0.21 -1.15
CA THR A 36 -12.16 -0.91 -1.06
C THR A 36 -13.28 -0.15 -1.77
N ALA A 37 -13.33 1.18 -1.65
CA ALA A 37 -14.27 2.01 -2.40
C ALA A 37 -14.05 1.96 -3.91
N ALA A 38 -12.81 1.72 -4.37
CA ALA A 38 -12.45 1.50 -5.77
C ALA A 38 -12.74 0.06 -6.26
N GLY A 39 -13.27 -0.80 -5.39
CA GLY A 39 -13.68 -2.17 -5.74
C GLY A 39 -12.62 -3.24 -5.49
N PHE A 40 -11.55 -2.94 -4.74
CA PHE A 40 -10.57 -3.94 -4.30
C PHE A 40 -11.03 -4.64 -3.02
N THR A 41 -10.86 -5.94 -2.94
CA THR A 41 -11.19 -6.69 -1.71
C THR A 41 -10.09 -6.52 -0.67
N GLN A 42 -10.42 -6.75 0.59
CA GLN A 42 -9.41 -6.71 1.65
C GLN A 42 -8.29 -7.73 1.41
N ASP A 43 -8.63 -8.93 0.93
CA ASP A 43 -7.64 -9.98 0.66
C ASP A 43 -6.66 -9.56 -0.46
N GLU A 44 -7.17 -8.96 -1.54
CA GLU A 44 -6.33 -8.41 -2.62
C GLU A 44 -5.37 -7.34 -2.10
N ILE A 45 -5.87 -6.42 -1.27
CA ILE A 45 -5.06 -5.34 -0.69
C ILE A 45 -3.98 -5.93 0.23
N MET A 46 -4.35 -6.87 1.11
CA MET A 46 -3.42 -7.50 2.04
C MET A 46 -2.35 -8.32 1.31
N GLU A 47 -2.71 -9.03 0.24
CA GLU A 47 -1.76 -9.79 -0.58
C GLU A 47 -0.65 -8.88 -1.14
N VAL A 48 -1.03 -7.72 -1.69
CA VAL A 48 -0.06 -6.72 -2.17
C VAL A 48 0.76 -6.13 -1.03
N LEU A 49 0.12 -5.77 0.09
CA LEU A 49 0.83 -5.20 1.25
C LEU A 49 1.89 -6.17 1.80
N TYR A 50 1.59 -7.47 1.84
CA TYR A 50 2.56 -8.49 2.25
C TYR A 50 3.70 -8.65 1.24
N ALA A 51 3.42 -8.59 -0.06
CA ALA A 51 4.47 -8.61 -1.08
C ALA A 51 5.42 -7.39 -0.93
N LEU A 52 4.87 -6.19 -0.72
CA LEU A 52 5.68 -4.99 -0.50
C LEU A 52 6.49 -5.05 0.80
N GLU A 53 5.98 -5.70 1.85
CA GLU A 53 6.72 -5.94 3.08
C GLU A 53 7.87 -6.95 2.90
N GLN A 54 7.66 -7.98 2.07
CA GLN A 54 8.71 -8.92 1.68
C GLN A 54 9.83 -8.21 0.90
N ASP A 55 9.46 -7.32 -0.04
CA ASP A 55 10.38 -6.53 -0.85
C ASP A 55 11.00 -5.33 -0.11
N LYS A 56 10.63 -5.14 1.17
CA LYS A 56 11.10 -4.05 2.04
C LYS A 56 10.78 -2.66 1.49
N PHE A 57 9.66 -2.49 0.80
CA PHE A 57 9.12 -1.17 0.47
C PHE A 57 8.36 -0.58 1.66
N VAL A 58 7.65 -1.43 2.40
CA VAL A 58 6.92 -1.04 3.60
C VAL A 58 7.17 -2.02 4.75
N ALA A 59 6.80 -1.64 5.96
CA ALA A 59 6.65 -2.54 7.09
C ALA A 59 5.24 -2.39 7.68
N LEU A 60 4.58 -3.51 7.93
CA LEU A 60 3.30 -3.53 8.62
C LEU A 60 3.55 -3.44 10.13
N LEU A 61 3.01 -2.38 10.74
CA LEU A 61 3.15 -2.11 12.17
C LEU A 61 1.81 -2.31 12.89
N PRO A 62 1.85 -2.66 14.19
CA PRO A 62 0.64 -2.75 15.01
C PRO A 62 -0.19 -1.46 14.98
N GLY A 63 -1.51 -1.60 15.10
CA GLY A 63 -2.44 -0.47 15.10
C GLY A 63 -2.72 0.09 13.70
N ASN A 64 -2.80 -0.78 12.69
CA ASN A 64 -3.12 -0.43 11.30
C ASN A 64 -2.19 0.65 10.76
N ARG A 65 -0.89 0.40 10.85
CA ARG A 65 0.12 1.34 10.38
C ARG A 65 1.03 0.71 9.34
N LEU A 66 1.38 1.52 8.35
CA LEU A 66 2.36 1.22 7.31
C LEU A 66 3.54 2.17 7.49
N LEU A 67 4.73 1.63 7.73
CA LEU A 67 5.97 2.40 7.70
C LEU A 67 6.57 2.30 6.30
N MET A 68 6.81 3.43 5.66
CA MET A 68 7.54 3.48 4.40
C MET A 68 9.03 3.24 4.65
N LEU A 69 9.62 2.25 3.98
CA LEU A 69 11.04 1.93 4.12
C LEU A 69 11.88 2.44 2.96
N LYS A 70 11.26 2.60 1.78
CA LYS A 70 11.90 3.05 0.55
C LYS A 70 11.00 4.04 -0.17
N GLU A 71 11.60 4.76 -1.10
CA GLU A 71 10.81 5.54 -2.06
C GLU A 71 9.97 4.60 -2.92
N LEU A 72 8.78 5.05 -3.28
CA LEU A 72 7.92 4.32 -4.20
C LEU A 72 8.61 4.26 -5.58
N PRO A 73 8.53 3.15 -6.31
CA PRO A 73 9.04 3.10 -7.68
C PRO A 73 8.41 4.22 -8.51
N ASP A 74 9.14 4.78 -9.47
CA ASP A 74 8.54 5.62 -10.50
C ASP A 74 7.61 4.75 -11.36
N GLY A 75 6.38 5.23 -11.58
CA GLY A 75 5.35 4.55 -12.38
C GLY A 75 5.41 4.98 -13.83
#